data_AF-A0A1Y3RE83-F1
#
_entry.id   AF-A0A1Y3RE83-F1
#
_cell.length_a   1.000
_cell.length_b   1.000
_cell.length_c   1.000
_cell.angle_alpha   90.00
_cell.angle_beta   90.00
_cell.angle_gamma   90.00
#
_symmetry.space_group_name_H-M   'P 1'
#
loop_
_entity.id
_entity.type
_entity.pdbx_description
1 polymer ?
#
loop_
_entity_poly.entity_id
_entity_poly.type
_entity_poly.pdbx_seq_one_letter_code
_entity_poly.pdbx_strand_id
1 'polypeptide(L)'
;MPRETNLLRVKLVAHTLLDVQIQETALSPVIVSHPFTNSGISALRNEDGSLSMVDLINHSDDCTRWRSKVGEQIDSAENVHQIFVLLNPPYYLTFIKFAASALSEKDLGQLLSTAWTQEECPNQDCNVSKRELVALFRSVPPESLMDEEERAAHQALEDTVTVYRGVTPYNAKNIRALSWTLDRKTADWFAHRFGEDGTVYEAQIRKEHILALFTGRNESEVIVDPRHLEQIMESPEPGFDMQMI
;
A
#
# COMPACT_ATOMS: atom_id res chain seq x y z
N MET A 1 6.14 17.38 11.31
CA MET A 1 5.32 16.33 11.97
C MET A 1 5.39 16.52 13.48
N PRO A 2 4.42 16.03 14.27
CA PRO A 2 4.57 15.96 15.71
C PRO A 2 5.71 15.02 16.10
N ARG A 3 6.33 15.26 17.26
CA ARG A 3 7.41 14.42 17.79
C ARG A 3 6.91 13.03 18.19
N GLU A 4 5.67 12.96 18.66
CA GLU A 4 5.00 11.75 19.11
C GLU A 4 3.61 11.68 18.46
N THR A 5 3.10 10.47 18.27
CA THR A 5 1.79 10.25 17.68
C THR A 5 0.70 10.74 18.63
N ASN A 6 -0.16 11.64 18.13
CA ASN A 6 -1.37 12.05 18.82
C ASN A 6 -2.44 10.96 18.65
N LEU A 7 -2.38 9.95 19.52
CA LEU A 7 -3.26 8.79 19.44
C LEU A 7 -4.75 9.14 19.55
N LEU A 8 -5.11 10.18 20.31
CA LEU A 8 -6.51 10.64 20.39
C LEU A 8 -7.05 11.10 19.02
N ARG A 9 -6.24 11.85 18.26
CA ARG A 9 -6.62 12.27 16.89
C ARG A 9 -6.67 11.08 15.94
N VAL A 10 -5.74 10.14 16.07
CA VAL A 10 -5.74 8.91 15.27
C VAL A 10 -7.00 8.08 15.52
N LYS A 11 -7.41 7.89 16.77
CA LYS A 11 -8.66 7.21 17.15
C LYS A 11 -9.89 7.91 16.56
N LEU A 12 -9.91 9.25 16.58
CA LEU A 12 -11.00 10.01 15.96
C LEU A 12 -11.11 9.76 14.45
N VAL A 13 -9.98 9.70 13.74
CA VAL A 13 -9.96 9.36 12.30
C VAL A 13 -10.47 7.93 12.09
N ALA A 14 -10.03 6.97 12.91
CA ALA A 14 -10.45 5.58 12.83
C ALA A 14 -11.97 5.42 13.04
N HIS A 15 -12.54 6.07 14.06
CA HIS A 15 -13.99 6.10 14.28
C HIS A 15 -14.75 6.74 13.11
N THR A 16 -14.23 7.85 12.56
CA THR A 16 -14.83 8.49 11.38
C THR A 16 -14.90 7.53 10.18
N LEU A 17 -13.86 6.71 9.97
CA LEU A 17 -13.86 5.68 8.93
C LEU A 17 -14.75 4.48 9.26
N LEU A 18 -14.93 4.14 10.54
CA LEU A 18 -15.82 3.07 11.00
C LEU A 18 -17.30 3.41 10.79
N ASP A 19 -17.64 4.69 10.86
CA ASP A 19 -19.00 5.20 10.66
C ASP A 19 -19.42 5.28 9.19
N VAL A 20 -18.51 5.08 8.25
CA VAL A 20 -18.83 5.04 6.82
C VAL A 20 -19.82 3.90 6.53
N GLN A 21 -20.69 4.10 5.54
CA GLN A 21 -21.60 3.05 5.10
C GLN A 21 -20.83 1.91 4.45
N ILE A 22 -21.18 0.67 4.82
CA ILE A 22 -20.70 -0.52 4.13
C ILE A 22 -21.23 -0.47 2.70
N GLN A 23 -20.31 -0.50 1.73
CA GLN A 23 -20.65 -0.49 0.31
C GLN A 23 -20.89 -1.92 -0.17
N GLU A 24 -22.06 -2.17 -0.71
CA GLU A 24 -22.39 -3.45 -1.34
C GLU A 24 -21.65 -3.61 -2.68
N THR A 25 -21.35 -4.86 -3.02
CA THR A 25 -20.80 -5.27 -4.32
C THR A 25 -21.78 -6.23 -5.00
N ALA A 26 -21.51 -6.59 -6.25
CA ALA A 26 -22.29 -7.61 -6.94
C ALA A 26 -22.29 -8.99 -6.24
N LEU A 27 -21.40 -9.21 -5.27
CA LEU A 27 -21.25 -10.44 -4.51
C LEU A 27 -21.68 -10.27 -3.04
N SER A 28 -22.38 -9.20 -2.69
CA SER A 28 -22.95 -9.03 -1.35
C SER A 28 -24.03 -10.09 -1.04
N PRO A 29 -24.18 -10.52 0.23
CA PRO A 29 -23.48 -10.03 1.43
C PRO A 29 -22.07 -10.64 1.65
N VAL A 30 -21.59 -11.53 0.77
CA VAL A 30 -20.32 -12.23 0.99
C VAL A 30 -19.12 -11.29 0.85
N ILE A 31 -19.11 -10.46 -0.19
CA ILE A 31 -18.06 -9.46 -0.41
C ILE A 31 -18.67 -8.07 -0.35
N VAL A 32 -18.08 -7.22 0.48
CA VAL A 32 -18.45 -5.82 0.67
C VAL A 32 -17.19 -4.95 0.68
N SER A 33 -17.34 -3.64 0.59
CA SER A 33 -16.22 -2.71 0.75
C SER A 33 -16.46 -1.78 1.92
N HIS A 34 -15.56 -1.83 2.90
CA HIS A 34 -15.57 -0.98 4.08
C HIS A 34 -14.15 -0.85 4.67
N PRO A 35 -13.79 0.28 5.32
CA PRO A 35 -12.46 0.45 5.93
C PRO A 35 -12.05 -0.59 6.97
N PHE A 36 -13.00 -1.31 7.56
CA PHE A 36 -12.76 -2.31 8.63
C PHE A 36 -13.25 -3.72 8.29
N THR A 37 -13.78 -3.96 7.09
CA THR A 37 -14.18 -5.30 6.65
C THR A 37 -14.28 -5.39 5.12
N ASN A 38 -13.97 -6.56 4.57
CA ASN A 38 -14.24 -6.94 3.18
C ASN A 38 -15.37 -7.99 3.05
N SER A 39 -15.98 -8.38 4.17
CA SER A 39 -17.08 -9.34 4.26
C SER A 39 -18.29 -8.72 4.95
N GLY A 40 -19.47 -8.92 4.39
CA GLY A 40 -20.75 -8.52 5.02
C GLY A 40 -21.18 -9.47 6.12
N ILE A 41 -20.42 -10.55 6.35
CA ILE A 41 -20.60 -11.50 7.45
C ILE A 41 -19.39 -11.42 8.37
N SER A 42 -19.60 -11.27 9.66
CA SER A 42 -18.51 -11.16 10.65
C SER A 42 -18.71 -12.10 11.83
N ALA A 43 -17.62 -12.54 12.46
CA ALA A 43 -17.67 -13.28 13.70
C ALA A 43 -17.45 -12.32 14.88
N LEU A 44 -18.45 -12.21 15.76
CA LEU A 44 -18.35 -11.43 17.00
C LEU A 44 -18.19 -12.34 18.21
N ARG A 45 -17.31 -11.94 19.12
CA ARG A 45 -17.18 -12.60 20.43
C ARG A 45 -18.18 -12.01 21.40
N ASN A 46 -19.01 -12.86 21.98
CA ASN A 46 -19.95 -12.51 23.05
C ASN A 46 -19.25 -12.41 24.40
N GLU A 47 -19.93 -11.84 25.40
CA GLU A 47 -19.41 -11.67 26.76
C GLU A 47 -19.06 -13.01 27.45
N ASP A 48 -19.79 -14.08 27.11
CA ASP A 48 -19.53 -15.45 27.59
C ASP A 48 -18.35 -16.14 26.86
N GLY A 49 -17.70 -15.44 25.92
CA GLY A 49 -16.58 -15.93 25.12
C GLY A 49 -16.98 -16.72 23.88
N SER A 50 -18.27 -17.02 23.67
CA SER A 50 -18.76 -17.69 22.46
C SER A 50 -18.64 -16.79 21.21
N LEU A 51 -18.66 -17.40 20.03
CA LEU A 51 -18.65 -16.67 18.75
C LEU A 51 -20.04 -16.71 18.11
N SER A 52 -20.53 -15.55 17.66
CA SER A 52 -21.74 -15.41 16.85
C SER A 52 -21.39 -14.89 15.47
N MET A 53 -21.92 -15.54 14.44
CA MET A 53 -21.88 -15.00 13.07
C MET A 53 -23.00 -13.97 12.94
N VAL A 54 -22.65 -12.76 12.49
CA VAL A 54 -23.57 -11.64 12.33
C VAL A 54 -23.63 -11.17 10.88
N ASP A 55 -24.80 -10.72 10.44
CA ASP A 55 -25.03 -10.20 9.09
C ASP A 55 -25.03 -8.66 9.13
N LEU A 56 -23.99 -8.05 8.58
CA LEU A 56 -23.76 -6.62 8.60
C LEU A 56 -24.59 -5.85 7.56
N ILE A 57 -25.21 -6.55 6.61
CA ILE A 57 -25.96 -5.96 5.49
C ILE A 57 -27.46 -6.03 5.75
N ASN A 58 -27.97 -7.21 6.11
CA ASN A 58 -29.41 -7.45 6.20
C ASN A 58 -29.98 -7.20 7.61
N HIS A 59 -29.13 -7.08 8.63
CA HIS A 59 -29.55 -6.85 10.02
C HIS A 59 -28.86 -5.62 10.63
N SER A 60 -29.59 -4.52 10.78
CA SER A 60 -29.04 -3.26 11.31
C SER A 60 -28.51 -3.36 12.74
N ASP A 61 -29.13 -4.19 13.57
CA ASP A 61 -28.73 -4.40 14.96
C ASP A 61 -27.38 -5.13 15.04
N ASP A 62 -27.15 -6.11 14.15
CA ASP A 62 -25.89 -6.82 13.99
C ASP A 62 -24.77 -5.87 13.54
N CYS A 63 -25.04 -5.02 12.56
CA CYS A 63 -24.11 -3.98 12.11
C CYS A 63 -23.77 -2.99 13.24
N THR A 64 -24.77 -2.57 14.03
CA THR A 64 -24.59 -1.68 15.18
C THR A 64 -23.72 -2.33 16.26
N ARG A 65 -23.98 -3.60 16.59
CA ARG A 65 -23.16 -4.38 17.54
C ARG A 65 -21.73 -4.55 17.06
N TRP A 66 -21.54 -4.86 15.77
CA TRP A 66 -20.22 -4.97 15.17
C TRP A 66 -19.44 -3.65 15.24
N ARG A 67 -20.06 -2.52 14.86
CA ARG A 67 -19.42 -1.20 14.99
C ARG A 67 -19.04 -0.88 16.43
N SER A 68 -19.93 -1.16 17.40
CA SER A 68 -19.60 -0.98 18.82
C SER A 68 -18.36 -1.78 19.22
N LYS A 69 -18.23 -3.04 18.77
CA LYS A 69 -17.09 -3.89 19.10
C LYS A 69 -15.79 -3.44 18.44
N VAL A 70 -15.83 -3.00 17.18
CA VAL A 70 -14.64 -2.42 16.54
C VAL A 70 -14.26 -1.10 17.21
N GLY A 71 -15.25 -0.28 17.57
CA GLY A 71 -15.06 0.97 18.30
C GLY A 71 -14.38 0.76 19.66
N GLU A 72 -14.81 -0.24 20.43
CA GLU A 72 -14.16 -0.65 21.69
C GLU A 72 -12.68 -1.05 21.47
N GLN A 73 -12.36 -1.74 20.36
CA GLN A 73 -10.98 -2.10 20.00
C GLN A 73 -10.14 -0.86 19.64
N ILE A 74 -10.71 0.10 18.90
CA ILE A 74 -10.07 1.39 18.61
C ILE A 74 -9.81 2.16 19.92
N ASP A 75 -10.78 2.21 20.82
CA ASP A 75 -10.69 2.95 22.08
C ASP A 75 -9.68 2.33 23.06
N SER A 76 -9.57 1.00 23.07
CA SER A 76 -8.60 0.26 23.89
C SER A 76 -7.20 0.22 23.29
N ALA A 77 -7.01 0.56 22.01
CA ALA A 77 -5.69 0.56 21.38
C ALA A 77 -4.71 1.49 22.11
N GLU A 78 -3.51 0.98 22.39
CA GLU A 78 -2.44 1.66 23.12
C GLU A 78 -1.45 2.37 22.18
N ASN A 79 -1.48 2.02 20.89
CA ASN A 79 -0.65 2.61 19.85
C ASN A 79 -1.37 2.56 18.49
N VAL A 80 -0.84 3.28 17.50
CA VAL A 80 -1.46 3.35 16.18
C VAL A 80 -1.41 2.02 15.43
N HIS A 81 -0.38 1.19 15.63
CA HIS A 81 -0.26 -0.10 14.94
C HIS A 81 -1.41 -1.04 15.30
N GLN A 82 -1.87 -1.04 16.56
CA GLN A 82 -3.05 -1.79 16.99
C GLN A 82 -4.34 -1.32 16.31
N ILE A 83 -4.47 -0.03 15.96
CA ILE A 83 -5.61 0.48 15.19
C ILE A 83 -5.46 0.10 13.72
N PHE A 84 -4.25 0.23 13.18
CA PHE A 84 -3.96 0.01 11.78
C PHE A 84 -4.24 -1.43 11.33
N VAL A 85 -3.91 -2.44 12.16
CA VAL A 85 -4.19 -3.85 11.85
C VAL A 85 -5.69 -4.22 11.86
N LEU A 86 -6.57 -3.35 12.36
CA LEU A 86 -8.02 -3.55 12.27
C LEU A 86 -8.58 -3.15 10.91
N LEU A 87 -7.84 -2.32 10.17
CA LEU A 87 -8.28 -1.83 8.87
C LEU A 87 -8.20 -2.95 7.83
N ASN A 88 -9.12 -2.88 6.88
CA ASN A 88 -9.09 -3.64 5.65
C ASN A 88 -7.96 -3.06 4.75
N PRO A 89 -7.01 -3.88 4.26
CA PRO A 89 -5.82 -3.39 3.55
C PRO A 89 -6.07 -2.35 2.44
N PRO A 90 -7.11 -2.47 1.57
CA PRO A 90 -7.39 -1.46 0.54
C PRO A 90 -7.70 -0.04 1.05
N TYR A 91 -7.76 0.17 2.37
CA TYR A 91 -7.99 1.46 3.01
C TYR A 91 -6.80 1.96 3.82
N TYR A 92 -5.65 1.28 3.80
CA TYR A 92 -4.47 1.70 4.56
C TYR A 92 -3.97 3.09 4.13
N LEU A 93 -3.78 3.34 2.83
CA LEU A 93 -3.40 4.64 2.30
C LEU A 93 -4.45 5.72 2.58
N THR A 94 -5.72 5.36 2.53
CA THR A 94 -6.84 6.26 2.88
C THR A 94 -6.76 6.69 4.35
N PHE A 95 -6.54 5.75 5.27
CA PHE A 95 -6.35 6.05 6.68
C PHE A 95 -5.12 6.94 6.90
N ILE A 96 -3.98 6.61 6.29
CA ILE A 96 -2.75 7.40 6.38
C ILE A 96 -2.99 8.83 5.90
N LYS A 97 -3.70 9.03 4.77
CA LYS A 97 -4.02 10.36 4.24
C LYS A 97 -4.70 11.25 5.28
N PHE A 98 -5.65 10.71 6.05
CA PHE A 98 -6.37 11.47 7.07
C PHE A 98 -5.62 11.55 8.41
N ALA A 99 -4.85 10.53 8.76
CA ALA A 99 -4.13 10.46 10.04
C ALA A 99 -2.76 11.14 10.01
N ALA A 100 -2.14 11.37 8.85
CA ALA A 100 -0.73 11.78 8.70
C ALA A 100 -0.32 12.96 9.59
N SER A 101 -1.17 13.99 9.72
CA SER A 101 -0.87 15.16 10.55
C SER A 101 -0.78 14.88 12.06
N ALA A 102 -1.33 13.74 12.51
CA ALA A 102 -1.33 13.29 13.90
C ALA A 102 -0.25 12.23 14.18
N LEU A 103 0.41 11.69 13.15
CA LEU A 103 1.41 10.64 13.30
C LEU A 103 2.81 11.22 13.57
N SER A 104 3.56 10.56 14.44
CA SER A 104 5.01 10.75 14.51
C SER A 104 5.64 10.37 13.17
N GLU A 105 6.81 10.93 12.89
CA GLU A 105 7.58 10.61 11.69
C GLU A 105 7.88 9.10 11.57
N LYS A 106 8.26 8.47 12.68
CA LYS A 106 8.52 7.04 12.77
C LYS A 106 7.28 6.20 12.45
N ASP A 107 6.16 6.50 13.10
CA ASP A 107 4.93 5.73 12.88
C ASP A 107 4.41 5.93 11.45
N LEU A 108 4.45 7.16 10.92
CA LEU A 108 4.05 7.41 9.53
C LEU A 108 4.89 6.61 8.55
N GLY A 109 6.21 6.57 8.72
CA GLY A 109 7.08 5.77 7.84
C GLY A 109 6.76 4.28 7.89
N GLN A 110 6.60 3.73 9.10
CA GLN A 110 6.30 2.30 9.29
C GLN A 110 4.93 1.92 8.70
N LEU A 111 3.91 2.74 8.93
CA LEU A 111 2.57 2.50 8.37
C LEU A 111 2.58 2.67 6.85
N LEU A 112 3.31 3.65 6.30
CA LEU A 112 3.40 3.85 4.85
C LEU A 112 4.11 2.70 4.15
N SER A 113 5.20 2.19 4.72
CA SER A 113 5.90 0.99 4.23
C SER A 113 4.98 -0.23 4.25
N THR A 114 4.23 -0.42 5.33
CA THR A 114 3.25 -1.50 5.45
C THR A 114 2.10 -1.35 4.44
N ALA A 115 1.54 -0.15 4.31
CA ALA A 115 0.47 0.13 3.35
C ALA A 115 0.90 -0.16 1.92
N TRP A 116 2.08 0.34 1.54
CA TRP A 116 2.61 0.15 0.19
C TRP A 116 2.82 -1.32 -0.16
N THR A 117 3.36 -2.10 0.78
CA THR A 117 3.70 -3.50 0.53
C THR A 117 2.49 -4.44 0.66
N GLN A 118 1.46 -4.09 1.42
CA GLN A 118 0.29 -4.96 1.64
C GLN A 118 -0.91 -4.63 0.74
N GLU A 119 -1.04 -3.41 0.22
CA GLU A 119 -2.07 -3.11 -0.75
C GLU A 119 -1.77 -3.76 -2.12
N GLU A 120 -2.80 -4.25 -2.81
CA GLU A 120 -2.62 -4.93 -4.10
C GLU A 120 -2.22 -3.97 -5.23
N CYS A 121 -2.70 -2.72 -5.19
CA CYS A 121 -2.55 -1.73 -6.26
C CYS A 121 -2.36 -0.30 -5.73
N PRO A 122 -1.36 -0.02 -4.86
CA PRO A 122 -1.21 1.29 -4.21
C PRO A 122 -1.01 2.45 -5.21
N ASN A 123 -0.47 2.17 -6.40
CA ASN A 123 -0.31 3.16 -7.48
C ASN A 123 -1.64 3.60 -8.14
N GLN A 124 -2.75 2.90 -7.88
CA GLN A 124 -4.07 3.13 -8.46
C GLN A 124 -5.12 3.45 -7.39
N ASP A 125 -4.71 3.79 -6.17
CA ASP A 125 -5.62 4.16 -5.09
C ASP A 125 -6.53 5.33 -5.54
N CYS A 126 -7.84 5.18 -5.29
CA CYS A 126 -8.85 6.15 -5.72
C CYS A 126 -8.96 7.38 -4.80
N ASN A 127 -8.49 7.25 -3.56
CA ASN A 127 -8.54 8.26 -2.50
C ASN A 127 -7.22 9.03 -2.38
N VAL A 128 -6.09 8.47 -2.81
CA VAL A 128 -4.75 9.07 -2.69
C VAL A 128 -4.10 9.21 -4.06
N SER A 129 -3.90 10.45 -4.49
CA SER A 129 -3.24 10.74 -5.76
C SER A 129 -1.74 10.44 -5.71
N LYS A 130 -1.13 10.18 -6.89
CA LYS A 130 0.34 10.05 -7.01
C LYS A 130 1.12 11.21 -6.38
N ARG A 131 0.60 12.43 -6.52
CA ARG A 131 1.22 13.63 -5.93
C ARG A 131 1.21 13.56 -4.41
N GLU A 132 0.10 13.11 -3.81
CA GLU A 132 -0.01 12.91 -2.37
C GLU A 132 0.90 11.78 -1.90
N LEU A 133 1.00 10.66 -2.64
CA LEU A 133 1.94 9.58 -2.32
C LEU A 133 3.39 10.06 -2.32
N VAL A 134 3.83 10.76 -3.38
CA VAL A 134 5.18 11.34 -3.43
C VAL A 134 5.40 12.30 -2.26
N ALA A 135 4.41 13.11 -1.89
CA ALA A 135 4.51 14.01 -0.75
C ALA A 135 4.64 13.25 0.58
N LEU A 136 3.88 12.17 0.77
CA LEU A 136 3.96 11.32 1.96
C LEU A 136 5.33 10.65 2.09
N PHE A 137 5.81 10.00 1.03
CA PHE A 137 7.13 9.37 1.03
C PHE A 137 8.26 10.37 1.30
N ARG A 138 8.20 11.58 0.73
CA ARG A 138 9.19 12.64 1.02
C ARG A 138 9.08 13.26 2.40
N SER A 139 7.94 13.09 3.07
CA SER A 139 7.69 13.71 4.36
C SER A 139 8.35 12.94 5.50
N VAL A 140 8.71 11.68 5.28
CA VAL A 140 9.39 10.81 6.24
C VAL A 140 10.82 10.52 5.79
N PRO A 141 11.76 10.31 6.73
CA PRO A 141 13.12 9.98 6.39
C PRO A 141 13.19 8.52 5.92
N PRO A 142 14.12 8.17 5.02
CA PRO A 142 14.34 6.81 4.54
C PRO A 142 14.44 5.76 5.65
N GLU A 143 15.00 6.12 6.81
CA GLU A 143 15.17 5.29 8.01
C GLU A 143 13.88 4.87 8.70
N SER A 144 12.77 5.54 8.40
CA SER A 144 11.44 5.14 8.90
C SER A 144 10.68 4.26 7.91
N LEU A 145 11.13 4.19 6.65
CA LEU A 145 10.48 3.43 5.57
C LEU A 145 11.09 2.05 5.37
N MET A 146 12.42 1.98 5.43
CA MET A 146 13.22 0.83 5.05
C MET A 146 13.90 0.19 6.25
N ASP A 147 14.08 -1.13 6.20
CA ASP A 147 14.93 -1.82 7.18
C ASP A 147 16.43 -1.54 6.98
N GLU A 148 17.31 -2.18 7.75
CA GLU A 148 18.76 -1.96 7.63
C GLU A 148 19.32 -2.48 6.29
N GLU A 149 18.83 -3.62 5.79
CA GLU A 149 19.32 -4.23 4.55
C GLU A 149 18.88 -3.42 3.33
N GLU A 150 17.61 -3.03 3.31
CA GLU A 150 17.02 -2.15 2.29
C GLU A 150 17.72 -0.80 2.24
N ARG A 151 18.06 -0.21 3.40
CA ARG A 151 18.84 1.03 3.45
C ARG A 151 20.25 0.88 2.93
N ALA A 152 20.95 -0.19 3.31
CA ALA A 152 22.30 -0.44 2.82
C ALA A 152 22.29 -0.61 1.29
N ALA A 153 21.31 -1.34 0.76
CA ALA A 153 21.13 -1.50 -0.68
C ALA A 153 20.79 -0.18 -1.38
N HIS A 154 19.90 0.65 -0.81
CA HIS A 154 19.56 1.97 -1.35
C HIS A 154 20.77 2.92 -1.38
N GLN A 155 21.57 2.95 -0.32
CA GLN A 155 22.77 3.78 -0.24
C GLN A 155 23.84 3.35 -1.25
N ALA A 156 23.96 2.05 -1.49
CA ALA A 156 24.90 1.45 -2.43
C ALA A 156 24.54 1.68 -3.91
N LEU A 157 23.34 2.18 -4.22
CA LEU A 157 22.96 2.55 -5.58
C LEU A 157 23.90 3.62 -6.14
N GLU A 158 24.17 3.53 -7.44
CA GLU A 158 24.87 4.55 -8.21
C GLU A 158 24.08 5.87 -8.24
N ASP A 159 24.73 6.97 -8.60
CA ASP A 159 24.06 8.29 -8.66
C ASP A 159 22.94 8.33 -9.70
N THR A 160 23.07 7.56 -10.78
CA THR A 160 22.05 7.32 -11.79
C THR A 160 21.77 5.83 -11.86
N VAL A 161 20.49 5.46 -11.81
CA VAL A 161 20.03 4.08 -11.67
C VAL A 161 19.10 3.75 -12.84
N THR A 162 19.37 2.64 -13.52
CA THR A 162 18.42 2.03 -14.47
C THR A 162 17.35 1.28 -13.71
N VAL A 163 16.09 1.57 -14.00
CA VAL A 163 14.93 0.93 -13.37
C VAL A 163 13.99 0.37 -14.43
N TYR A 164 13.29 -0.71 -14.10
CA TYR A 164 12.40 -1.44 -15.02
C TYR A 164 10.97 -1.48 -14.52
N ARG A 165 10.00 -1.52 -15.43
CA ARG A 165 8.58 -1.65 -15.11
C ARG A 165 7.86 -2.50 -16.14
N GLY A 166 7.26 -3.58 -15.68
CA GLY A 166 6.32 -4.38 -16.47
C GLY A 166 4.94 -3.74 -16.49
N VAL A 167 4.35 -3.61 -17.67
CA VAL A 167 2.97 -3.16 -17.83
C VAL A 167 2.18 -4.18 -18.64
N THR A 168 0.95 -4.46 -18.23
CA THR A 168 -0.04 -5.22 -19.00
C THR A 168 -0.89 -4.24 -19.83
N PRO A 169 -1.70 -4.71 -20.78
CA PRO A 169 -2.63 -3.85 -21.53
C PRO A 169 -3.54 -3.00 -20.62
N TYR A 170 -3.89 -3.51 -19.43
CA TYR A 170 -4.70 -2.81 -18.43
C TYR A 170 -4.04 -1.52 -17.92
N ASN A 171 -2.73 -1.53 -17.67
CA ASN A 171 -1.99 -0.40 -17.09
C ASN A 171 -1.01 0.27 -18.09
N ALA A 172 -1.11 -0.06 -19.38
CA ALA A 172 -0.23 0.45 -20.44
C ALA A 172 -0.19 1.99 -20.55
N LYS A 173 -1.27 2.69 -20.18
CA LYS A 173 -1.31 4.16 -20.16
C LYS A 173 -0.65 4.77 -18.91
N ASN A 174 -0.26 3.95 -17.95
CA ASN A 174 0.20 4.35 -16.62
C ASN A 174 1.70 4.02 -16.40
N ILE A 175 2.54 4.36 -17.38
CA ILE A 175 3.98 4.08 -17.34
C ILE A 175 4.67 4.94 -16.28
N ARG A 176 4.32 6.22 -16.19
CA ARG A 176 4.84 7.15 -15.15
C ARG A 176 4.16 6.88 -13.79
N ALA A 177 4.50 5.76 -13.17
CA ALA A 177 4.09 5.34 -11.84
C ALA A 177 5.27 5.39 -10.85
N LEU A 178 4.99 5.28 -9.55
CA LEU A 178 6.02 5.32 -8.51
C LEU A 178 6.75 3.98 -8.40
N SER A 179 6.09 2.85 -8.67
CA SER A 179 6.69 1.51 -8.54
C SER A 179 7.49 1.13 -9.79
N TRP A 180 8.77 0.89 -9.61
CA TRP A 180 9.68 0.28 -10.59
C TRP A 180 10.51 -0.79 -9.87
N THR A 181 11.31 -1.57 -10.58
CA THR A 181 12.21 -2.57 -10.00
C THR A 181 13.62 -2.43 -10.54
N LEU A 182 14.61 -2.83 -9.74
CA LEU A 182 16.00 -2.95 -10.18
C LEU A 182 16.23 -4.23 -11.03
N ASP A 183 15.31 -5.20 -10.97
CA ASP A 183 15.42 -6.47 -11.70
C ASP A 183 14.50 -6.48 -12.92
N ARG A 184 15.12 -6.50 -14.11
CA ARG A 184 14.40 -6.63 -15.38
C ARG A 184 13.54 -7.90 -15.44
N LYS A 185 13.97 -9.01 -14.83
CA LYS A 185 13.18 -10.27 -14.81
C LYS A 185 11.90 -10.12 -13.99
N THR A 186 11.96 -9.38 -12.90
CA THR A 186 10.76 -9.03 -12.12
C THR A 186 9.81 -8.19 -12.98
N ALA A 187 10.32 -7.19 -13.70
CA ALA A 187 9.50 -6.40 -14.62
C ALA A 187 8.89 -7.26 -15.75
N ASP A 188 9.65 -8.20 -16.30
CA ASP A 188 9.18 -9.15 -17.31
C ASP A 188 8.03 -10.04 -16.79
N TRP A 189 8.16 -10.56 -15.57
CA TRP A 189 7.09 -11.32 -14.92
C TRP A 189 5.81 -10.49 -14.75
N PHE A 190 5.93 -9.22 -14.37
CA PHE A 190 4.77 -8.31 -14.25
C PHE A 190 4.13 -7.98 -15.61
N ALA A 191 4.91 -7.86 -16.68
CA ALA A 191 4.40 -7.64 -18.02
C ALA A 191 3.55 -8.82 -18.51
N HIS A 192 3.95 -10.05 -18.20
CA HIS A 192 3.29 -11.27 -18.66
C HIS A 192 2.35 -11.92 -17.62
N ARG A 193 2.13 -11.23 -16.49
CA ARG A 193 1.29 -11.75 -15.41
C ARG A 193 -0.13 -12.00 -15.92
N PHE A 194 -0.73 -13.09 -15.45
CA PHE A 194 -2.07 -13.54 -15.88
C PHE A 194 -2.16 -14.00 -17.34
N GLY A 195 -1.02 -14.25 -18.01
CA GLY A 195 -1.00 -14.69 -19.40
C GLY A 195 -1.24 -13.55 -20.40
N GLU A 196 -1.06 -12.30 -19.95
CA GLU A 196 -1.13 -11.11 -20.78
C GLU A 196 0.14 -10.96 -21.65
N ASP A 197 0.00 -10.30 -22.79
CA ASP A 197 1.12 -9.88 -23.64
C ASP A 197 1.44 -8.42 -23.35
N GLY A 198 2.25 -8.22 -22.29
CA GLY A 198 2.61 -6.91 -21.80
C GLY A 198 3.88 -6.35 -22.43
N THR A 199 4.40 -5.29 -21.81
CA THR A 199 5.63 -4.64 -22.26
C THR A 199 6.50 -4.30 -21.07
N VAL A 200 7.80 -4.51 -21.20
CA VAL A 200 8.79 -4.06 -20.23
C VAL A 200 9.30 -2.70 -20.65
N TYR A 201 9.23 -1.73 -19.76
CA TYR A 201 9.86 -0.43 -19.93
C TYR A 201 11.10 -0.33 -19.06
N GLU A 202 12.10 0.42 -19.53
CA GLU A 202 13.24 0.87 -18.75
C GLU A 202 13.29 2.40 -18.71
N ALA A 203 13.88 2.94 -17.64
CA ALA A 203 14.07 4.37 -17.45
C ALA A 203 15.34 4.64 -16.64
N GLN A 204 15.85 5.86 -16.76
CA GLN A 204 16.94 6.37 -15.92
C GLN A 204 16.37 7.29 -14.83
N ILE A 205 16.92 7.19 -13.61
CA ILE A 205 16.57 8.09 -12.52
C ILE A 205 17.77 8.37 -11.62
N ARG A 206 17.89 9.62 -11.14
CA ARG A 206 18.89 9.96 -10.13
C ARG A 206 18.51 9.39 -8.76
N LYS A 207 19.48 8.87 -8.01
CA LYS A 207 19.28 8.29 -6.66
C LYS A 207 18.52 9.21 -5.70
N GLU A 208 18.75 10.52 -5.77
CA GLU A 208 18.03 11.51 -4.95
C GLU A 208 16.50 11.55 -5.16
N HIS A 209 16.00 11.00 -6.28
CA HIS A 209 14.57 10.89 -6.58
C HIS A 209 14.00 9.49 -6.32
N ILE A 210 14.82 8.57 -5.80
CA ILE A 210 14.38 7.26 -5.28
C ILE A 210 14.00 7.45 -3.81
N LEU A 211 12.71 7.36 -3.55
CA LEU A 211 12.07 7.63 -2.27
C LEU A 211 12.19 6.46 -1.28
N ALA A 212 12.22 5.22 -1.79
CA ALA A 212 12.42 4.00 -1.01
C ALA A 212 12.88 2.85 -1.93
N LEU A 213 13.47 1.82 -1.32
CA LEU A 213 13.79 0.53 -1.93
C LEU A 213 13.22 -0.55 -1.01
N PHE A 214 12.30 -1.36 -1.51
CA PHE A 214 11.75 -2.52 -0.82
C PHE A 214 12.27 -3.79 -1.47
N THR A 215 13.07 -4.55 -0.74
CA THR A 215 13.67 -5.82 -1.23
C THR A 215 12.86 -7.05 -0.82
N GLY A 216 11.86 -6.85 0.05
CA GLY A 216 10.89 -7.87 0.40
C GLY A 216 10.24 -8.54 -0.81
N ARG A 217 9.84 -9.81 -0.65
CA ARG A 217 9.23 -10.65 -1.71
C ARG A 217 10.11 -10.90 -2.95
N ASN A 218 11.42 -10.61 -2.88
CA ASN A 218 12.37 -10.74 -3.98
C ASN A 218 12.05 -9.85 -5.19
N GLU A 219 11.33 -8.74 -5.00
CA GLU A 219 10.92 -7.86 -6.10
C GLU A 219 11.93 -6.74 -6.38
N SER A 220 12.78 -6.39 -5.41
CA SER A 220 13.71 -5.24 -5.51
C SER A 220 13.01 -3.97 -6.02
N GLU A 221 11.86 -3.66 -5.42
CA GLU A 221 10.97 -2.57 -5.81
C GLU A 221 11.57 -1.22 -5.39
N VAL A 222 11.75 -0.32 -6.34
CA VAL A 222 12.14 1.08 -6.08
C VAL A 222 10.95 2.00 -6.23
N ILE A 223 10.73 2.82 -5.21
CA ILE A 223 9.67 3.83 -5.18
C ILE A 223 10.28 5.13 -5.63
N VAL A 224 9.78 5.69 -6.73
CA VAL A 224 10.36 6.88 -7.37
C VAL A 224 9.39 8.06 -7.37
N ASP A 225 9.92 9.28 -7.49
CA ASP A 225 9.12 10.39 -8.00
C ASP A 225 9.05 10.32 -9.55
N PRO A 226 7.90 9.96 -10.14
CA PRO A 226 7.78 9.69 -11.57
C PRO A 226 8.01 10.92 -12.48
N ARG A 227 8.07 12.13 -11.89
CA ARG A 227 8.40 13.37 -12.62
C ARG A 227 9.86 13.43 -13.03
N HIS A 228 10.72 12.67 -12.34
CA HIS A 228 12.16 12.64 -12.57
C HIS A 228 12.63 11.40 -13.34
N LEU A 229 11.69 10.58 -13.82
CA LEU A 229 12.00 9.49 -14.76
C LEU A 229 12.38 10.07 -16.12
N GLU A 230 13.60 9.76 -16.54
CA GLU A 230 14.20 10.16 -17.80
C GLU A 230 14.32 8.95 -18.73
N GLN A 231 14.42 9.21 -20.04
CA GLN A 231 14.69 8.18 -21.06
C GLN A 231 13.78 6.94 -20.98
N ILE A 232 12.49 7.13 -20.64
CA ILE A 232 11.52 6.03 -20.62
C ILE A 232 11.39 5.46 -22.03
N MET A 233 11.72 4.17 -22.20
CA MET A 233 11.60 3.44 -23.45
C MET A 233 11.27 1.98 -23.20
N GLU A 234 10.79 1.28 -24.23
CA GLU A 234 10.63 -0.17 -24.17
C GLU A 234 12.01 -0.82 -24.01
N SER A 235 12.16 -1.68 -23.01
CA SER A 235 13.40 -2.39 -22.76
C SER A 235 13.55 -3.48 -23.82
N PRO A 236 14.65 -3.52 -24.59
CA PRO A 236 14.86 -4.55 -25.59
C PRO A 236 14.76 -5.93 -24.94
N GLU A 237 14.23 -6.92 -25.68
CA GLU A 237 14.29 -8.30 -25.21
C GLU A 237 15.74 -8.67 -24.88
N PRO A 238 15.97 -9.42 -23.78
CA PRO A 238 17.31 -9.85 -23.48
C PRO A 238 17.77 -10.68 -24.67
N GLY A 239 18.81 -10.20 -25.36
CA GLY A 239 19.37 -10.93 -26.49
C GLY A 239 19.62 -12.36 -26.03
N PHE A 240 19.00 -13.32 -26.71
CA PHE A 240 19.39 -14.71 -26.56
C PHE A 240 20.87 -14.74 -26.92
N ASP A 241 21.75 -14.82 -25.91
CA ASP A 241 23.10 -15.30 -26.12
C ASP A 241 22.93 -16.72 -26.66
N MET A 242 22.89 -16.83 -28.00
CA MET A 242 23.27 -18.03 -28.68
C MET A 242 24.69 -18.31 -28.20
N GLN A 243 24.81 -19.20 -27.20
CA GLN A 243 26.05 -19.89 -26.95
C GLN A 243 26.47 -20.53 -28.27
N MET A 244 27.33 -19.82 -28.98
CA MET A 244 28.03 -20.36 -30.12
C MET A 244 29.07 -21.33 -29.55
N ILE A 245 28.78 -22.61 -29.81
CA ILE A 245 29.62 -23.81 -29.78
C ILE A 245 29.63 -24.57 -28.44
#